data_AF-A0A1V1NYR9-F1
#
_entry.id   AF-A0A1V1NYR9-F1
#
_cell.length_a   1.000
_cell.length_b   1.000
_cell.length_c   1.000
_cell.angle_alpha   90.00
_cell.angle_beta   90.00
_cell.angle_gamma   90.00
#
_symmetry.space_group_name_H-M   'P 1'
#
loop_
_entity.id
_entity.type
_entity.pdbx_description
1 polymer ?
#
loop_
_entity_poly.entity_id
_entity_poly.type
_entity_poly.pdbx_seq_one_letter_code
_entity_poly.pdbx_strand_id
1 'polypeptide(L)'
;MHADLIQKREEVSDQIKALTDMLALGDLYGFDLSRPAGNACEAVQWLYFAYPAAAKESDGAAMSIGNITSFIDIYIERDLKTGNLTEEKAQELIDDFTIKLRIIRQLRPLEYEKIFAGDPVWVTIVLGGMGNDGRAKVTKTDFRFLQSLKNLGPAPEPNLTLLYTPRLPEAWKQFASEIAIGSSALQFENDDLMRPVAGDDYGISCCVSLLKSGSQIQYFGARCNLAKALLLAINGGREEISGQIVVPDIAVLKGKYLKYDEVQANFSKVIAWLAQKYVNIMNIIHWSHDKYYYESAQMSLLDTHLDRLMAFGIAGLSVVVDSLSAIRYSKVEIIRNRQGLSQEFKIKGEYPAFGNDDERADSLARDVIITFTSELKNSPYTEKPSPLCLY
;
A
#
# COMPACT_ATOMS: atom_id res chain seq x y z
N MET A 1 -14.10 -4.82 28.66
CA MET A 1 -15.50 -4.47 28.33
C MET A 1 -15.78 -2.98 28.46
N HIS A 2 -15.33 -2.27 29.50
CA HIS A 2 -15.47 -0.80 29.56
C HIS A 2 -14.34 -0.01 28.87
N ALA A 3 -13.12 -0.53 28.81
CA ALA A 3 -11.96 0.17 28.23
C ALA A 3 -12.17 0.51 26.75
N ASP A 4 -12.53 -0.47 25.93
CA ASP A 4 -12.75 -0.28 24.48
C ASP A 4 -13.84 0.77 24.19
N LEU A 5 -14.91 0.78 24.99
CA LEU A 5 -15.98 1.76 24.85
C LEU A 5 -15.53 3.16 25.30
N ILE A 6 -14.72 3.27 26.35
CA ILE A 6 -14.17 4.54 26.81
C ILE A 6 -13.25 5.13 25.73
N GLN A 7 -12.29 4.33 25.23
CA GLN A 7 -11.41 4.72 24.13
C GLN A 7 -12.23 5.15 22.92
N LYS A 8 -13.25 4.38 22.53
CA LYS A 8 -14.05 4.72 21.36
C LYS A 8 -14.81 6.04 21.49
N ARG A 9 -15.28 6.37 22.69
CA ARG A 9 -15.94 7.66 22.95
C ARG A 9 -14.96 8.83 22.96
N GLU A 10 -13.74 8.60 23.42
CA GLU A 10 -12.64 9.57 23.34
C GLU A 10 -12.28 9.85 21.88
N GLU A 11 -12.02 8.80 21.09
CA GLU A 11 -11.77 8.88 19.64
C GLU A 11 -12.86 9.69 18.92
N VAL A 12 -14.13 9.36 19.13
CA VAL A 12 -15.26 10.09 18.51
C VAL A 12 -15.32 11.54 18.99
N SER A 13 -14.97 11.81 20.25
CA SER A 13 -14.92 13.19 20.74
C SER A 13 -13.83 13.99 20.03
N ASP A 14 -12.69 13.39 19.71
CA ASP A 14 -11.61 14.05 18.99
C ASP A 14 -11.94 14.22 17.51
N GLN A 15 -12.60 13.23 16.89
CA GLN A 15 -13.15 13.34 15.53
C GLN A 15 -14.12 14.54 15.39
N ILE A 16 -15.00 14.77 16.37
CA ILE A 16 -15.93 15.91 16.34
C ILE A 16 -15.17 17.25 16.42
N LYS A 17 -14.10 17.32 17.23
CA LYS A 17 -13.24 18.51 17.28
C LYS A 17 -12.55 18.74 15.93
N ALA A 18 -12.00 17.69 15.33
CA ALA A 18 -11.36 17.78 14.02
C ALA A 18 -12.31 18.28 12.92
N LEU A 19 -13.58 17.83 12.91
CA LEU A 19 -14.61 18.37 12.01
C LEU A 19 -14.88 19.86 12.25
N THR A 20 -14.84 20.32 13.50
CA THR A 20 -14.97 21.74 13.83
C THR A 20 -13.78 22.55 13.32
N ASP A 21 -12.56 22.01 13.44
CA ASP A 21 -11.35 22.62 12.90
C ASP A 21 -11.36 22.67 11.36
N MET A 22 -11.96 21.68 10.69
CA MET A 22 -12.20 21.73 9.24
C MET A 22 -13.12 22.89 8.86
N LEU A 23 -14.18 23.18 9.63
CA LEU A 23 -15.04 24.35 9.38
C LEU A 23 -14.23 25.65 9.47
N ALA A 24 -13.40 25.78 10.52
CA ALA A 24 -12.52 26.93 10.69
C ALA A 24 -11.50 27.06 9.53
N LEU A 25 -10.98 25.94 9.02
CA LEU A 25 -10.14 25.92 7.82
C LEU A 25 -10.90 26.46 6.60
N GLY A 26 -12.15 26.06 6.40
CA GLY A 26 -13.02 26.62 5.36
C GLY A 26 -13.17 28.14 5.48
N ASP A 27 -13.51 28.62 6.68
CA ASP A 27 -13.73 30.04 6.97
C ASP A 27 -12.48 30.89 6.67
N LEU A 28 -11.28 30.39 6.97
CA LEU A 28 -10.01 31.07 6.67
C LEU A 28 -9.83 31.36 5.17
N TYR A 29 -10.41 30.52 4.31
CA TYR A 29 -10.36 30.67 2.86
C TYR A 29 -11.66 31.23 2.27
N GLY A 30 -12.62 31.63 3.12
CA GLY A 30 -13.89 32.21 2.71
C GLY A 30 -14.93 31.18 2.23
N PHE A 31 -14.84 29.92 2.68
CA PHE A 31 -15.77 28.85 2.33
C PHE A 31 -16.57 28.37 3.55
N ASP A 32 -17.90 28.39 3.43
CA ASP A 32 -18.80 27.81 4.44
C ASP A 32 -18.94 26.29 4.24
N LEU A 33 -18.13 25.52 4.97
CA LEU A 33 -18.14 24.06 4.94
C LEU A 33 -19.24 23.43 5.81
N SER A 34 -20.06 24.23 6.50
CA SER A 34 -21.16 23.70 7.34
C SER A 34 -22.31 23.12 6.53
N ARG A 35 -22.36 23.44 5.22
CA ARG A 35 -23.35 22.96 4.26
C ARG A 35 -22.73 22.04 3.22
N PRO A 36 -23.54 21.18 2.57
CA PRO A 36 -23.12 20.44 1.40
C PRO A 36 -22.66 21.36 0.26
N ALA A 37 -21.74 20.86 -0.57
CA ALA A 37 -21.34 21.50 -1.81
C ALA A 37 -22.53 21.66 -2.77
N GLY A 38 -22.71 22.87 -3.29
CA GLY A 38 -23.82 23.26 -4.16
C GLY A 38 -23.49 23.20 -5.65
N ASN A 39 -22.21 23.20 -6.04
CA ASN A 39 -21.73 23.19 -7.43
C ASN A 39 -20.44 22.36 -7.59
N ALA A 40 -19.99 22.15 -8.83
CA ALA A 40 -18.80 21.37 -9.14
C ALA A 40 -17.52 21.95 -8.51
N CYS A 41 -17.37 23.27 -8.54
CA CYS A 41 -16.24 23.95 -7.90
C CYS A 41 -16.22 23.67 -6.40
N GLU A 42 -17.37 23.81 -5.74
CA GLU A 42 -17.50 23.49 -4.31
C GLU A 42 -17.28 22.01 -4.02
N ALA A 43 -17.75 21.08 -4.86
CA ALA A 43 -17.54 19.65 -4.62
C ALA A 43 -16.05 19.29 -4.63
N VAL A 44 -15.30 19.79 -5.62
CA VAL A 44 -13.85 19.61 -5.69
C VAL A 44 -13.14 20.34 -4.54
N GLN A 45 -13.57 21.55 -4.21
CA GLN A 45 -12.97 22.34 -3.15
C GLN A 45 -13.22 21.75 -1.74
N TRP A 46 -14.38 21.14 -1.48
CA TRP A 46 -14.71 20.53 -0.19
C TRP A 46 -13.89 19.25 -0.01
N LEU A 47 -13.80 18.43 -1.07
CA LEU A 47 -12.87 17.30 -1.10
C LEU A 47 -11.43 17.75 -0.89
N TYR A 48 -11.03 18.86 -1.54
CA TYR A 48 -9.70 19.39 -1.33
C TYR A 48 -9.50 19.80 0.11
N PHE A 49 -10.41 20.50 0.80
CA PHE A 49 -10.21 20.92 2.19
C PHE A 49 -10.10 19.77 3.19
N ALA A 50 -10.76 18.64 2.94
CA ALA A 50 -10.57 17.43 3.75
C ALA A 50 -9.11 16.94 3.73
N TYR A 51 -8.42 17.11 2.60
CA TYR A 51 -7.07 16.61 2.41
C TYR A 51 -5.98 17.33 3.25
N PRO A 52 -5.78 18.66 3.18
CA PRO A 52 -4.85 19.36 4.04
C PRO A 52 -5.31 19.40 5.49
N ALA A 53 -6.61 19.22 5.81
CA ALA A 53 -7.01 19.00 7.18
C ALA A 53 -6.36 17.73 7.75
N ALA A 54 -6.41 16.62 7.00
CA ALA A 54 -5.69 15.40 7.34
C ALA A 54 -4.16 15.59 7.33
N ALA A 55 -3.60 16.13 6.25
CA ALA A 55 -2.14 16.24 6.06
C ALA A 55 -1.46 17.28 6.97
N LYS A 56 -2.22 18.16 7.62
CA LYS A 56 -1.70 19.09 8.64
C LYS A 56 -1.66 18.46 10.04
N GLU A 57 -2.46 17.44 10.29
CA GLU A 57 -2.48 16.70 11.56
C GLU A 57 -1.52 15.51 11.52
N SER A 58 -1.54 14.76 10.41
CA SER A 58 -0.79 13.53 10.20
C SER A 58 0.29 13.68 9.13
N ASP A 59 1.45 13.10 9.39
CA ASP A 59 2.54 12.93 8.42
C ASP A 59 2.71 11.47 7.97
N GLY A 60 1.62 10.70 7.90
CA GLY A 60 1.63 9.32 7.41
C GLY A 60 2.44 9.16 6.10
N ALA A 61 3.08 8.00 5.93
CA ALA A 61 3.91 7.74 4.75
C ALA A 61 3.08 7.91 3.46
N ALA A 62 1.90 7.31 3.41
CA ALA A 62 0.94 7.42 2.32
C ALA A 62 -0.35 8.10 2.79
N MET A 63 -0.75 9.17 2.09
CA MET A 63 -1.99 9.90 2.33
C MET A 63 -2.86 9.84 1.08
N SER A 64 -3.47 8.68 0.85
CA SER A 64 -4.26 8.43 -0.36
C SER A 64 -5.66 9.08 -0.28
N ILE A 65 -6.19 9.50 -1.43
CA ILE A 65 -7.53 10.10 -1.54
C ILE A 65 -8.60 9.04 -1.85
N GLY A 66 -8.23 8.01 -2.63
CA GLY A 66 -9.13 6.91 -2.97
C GLY A 66 -9.98 7.19 -4.22
N ASN A 67 -11.21 6.67 -4.21
CA ASN A 67 -12.11 6.66 -5.36
C ASN A 67 -13.04 7.89 -5.39
N ILE A 68 -12.58 8.98 -6.01
CA ILE A 68 -13.30 10.28 -6.01
C ILE A 68 -13.82 10.71 -7.38
N THR A 69 -13.40 10.09 -8.48
CA THR A 69 -13.65 10.62 -9.83
C THR A 69 -15.11 10.57 -10.22
N SER A 70 -15.77 9.43 -10.00
CA SER A 70 -17.21 9.28 -10.25
C SER A 70 -18.04 10.24 -9.39
N PHE A 71 -17.64 10.49 -8.14
CA PHE A 71 -18.30 11.46 -7.27
C PHE A 71 -18.19 12.89 -7.82
N ILE A 72 -16.98 13.31 -8.21
CA ILE A 72 -16.76 14.64 -8.80
C ILE A 72 -17.55 14.78 -10.13
N ASP A 73 -17.57 13.74 -10.96
CA ASP A 73 -18.24 13.77 -12.26
C ASP A 73 -19.75 14.00 -12.13
N ILE A 74 -20.40 13.53 -11.06
CA ILE A 74 -21.83 13.79 -10.80
C ILE A 74 -22.09 15.30 -10.74
N TYR A 75 -21.24 16.08 -10.07
CA TYR A 75 -21.40 17.52 -9.95
C TYR A 75 -21.02 18.24 -11.25
N ILE A 76 -19.90 17.84 -11.88
CA ILE A 76 -19.47 18.43 -13.16
C ILE A 76 -20.54 18.21 -14.24
N GLU A 77 -21.01 16.98 -14.42
CA GLU A 77 -21.99 16.64 -15.46
C GLU A 77 -23.33 17.37 -15.23
N ARG A 78 -23.73 17.57 -13.97
CA ARG A 78 -24.91 18.40 -13.65
C ARG A 78 -24.71 19.85 -14.08
N ASP A 79 -23.58 20.45 -13.73
CA ASP A 79 -23.31 21.86 -14.01
C ASP A 79 -23.05 22.13 -15.50
N LEU A 80 -22.51 21.14 -16.24
CA LEU A 80 -22.45 21.16 -17.70
C LEU A 80 -23.85 21.16 -18.31
N LYS A 81 -24.77 20.30 -17.83
CA LYS A 81 -26.15 20.20 -18.34
C LYS A 81 -26.98 21.46 -18.11
N THR A 82 -26.75 22.16 -17.00
CA THR A 82 -27.43 23.43 -16.71
C THR A 82 -26.75 24.64 -17.37
N GLY A 83 -25.63 24.44 -18.07
CA GLY A 83 -24.88 25.52 -18.71
C GLY A 83 -24.10 26.41 -17.74
N ASN A 84 -23.95 26.01 -16.48
CA ASN A 84 -23.22 26.75 -15.45
C ASN A 84 -21.71 26.52 -15.53
N LEU A 85 -21.29 25.45 -16.20
CA LEU A 85 -19.90 25.07 -16.41
C LEU A 85 -19.68 24.74 -17.89
N THR A 86 -18.48 25.00 -18.40
CA THR A 86 -18.03 24.53 -19.72
C THR A 86 -17.05 23.38 -19.54
N GLU A 87 -16.83 22.56 -20.58
CA GLU A 87 -15.86 21.46 -20.50
C GLU A 87 -14.44 21.96 -20.20
N GLU A 88 -14.04 23.11 -20.79
CA GLU A 88 -12.75 23.75 -20.52
C GLU A 88 -12.59 24.13 -19.04
N LYS A 89 -13.62 24.73 -18.43
CA LYS A 89 -13.61 25.06 -17.00
C LYS A 89 -13.68 23.83 -16.10
N ALA A 90 -14.32 22.75 -16.56
CA ALA A 90 -14.30 21.48 -15.84
C ALA A 90 -12.89 20.87 -15.84
N GLN A 91 -12.16 20.94 -16.96
CA GLN A 91 -10.77 20.52 -17.01
C GLN A 91 -9.87 21.42 -16.15
N GLU A 92 -10.03 22.75 -16.22
CA GLU A 92 -9.30 23.71 -15.39
C GLU A 92 -9.45 23.38 -13.90
N LEU A 93 -10.67 23.05 -13.45
CA LEU A 93 -10.93 22.65 -12.07
C LEU A 93 -10.16 21.38 -11.65
N ILE A 94 -10.07 20.38 -12.52
CA ILE A 94 -9.31 19.15 -12.25
C ILE A 94 -7.80 19.39 -12.31
N ASP A 95 -7.34 20.26 -13.22
CA ASP A 95 -5.94 20.67 -13.31
C ASP A 95 -5.52 21.44 -12.04
N ASP A 96 -6.33 22.40 -11.58
CA ASP A 96 -6.08 23.15 -10.34
C ASP A 96 -6.04 22.25 -9.11
N PHE A 97 -6.97 21.29 -9.02
CA PHE A 97 -6.97 20.29 -7.97
C PHE A 97 -5.68 19.45 -8.02
N THR A 98 -5.31 18.96 -9.20
CA THR A 98 -4.09 18.18 -9.43
C THR A 98 -2.82 18.97 -9.05
N ILE A 99 -2.75 20.26 -9.37
CA ILE A 99 -1.64 21.14 -8.96
C ILE A 99 -1.52 21.17 -7.43
N LYS A 100 -2.65 21.29 -6.71
CA LYS A 100 -2.63 21.32 -5.25
C LYS A 100 -2.17 19.99 -4.64
N LEU A 101 -2.52 18.87 -5.23
CA LEU A 101 -2.02 17.56 -4.78
C LEU A 101 -0.52 17.39 -5.03
N ARG A 102 0.00 17.89 -6.16
CA ARG A 102 1.42 17.84 -6.52
C ARG A 102 2.35 18.62 -5.59
N ILE A 103 1.83 19.59 -4.82
CA ILE A 103 2.64 20.45 -3.94
C ILE A 103 2.60 20.02 -2.47
N ILE A 104 1.90 18.94 -2.13
CA ILE A 104 1.87 18.40 -0.77
C ILE A 104 3.25 17.87 -0.41
N ARG A 105 3.77 18.25 0.76
CA ARG A 105 5.09 17.86 1.25
C ARG A 105 5.05 17.55 2.74
N GLN A 106 5.92 16.64 3.15
CA GLN A 106 6.12 16.25 4.54
C GLN A 106 7.60 16.39 4.89
N LEU A 107 7.92 16.87 6.09
CA LEU A 107 9.31 16.98 6.53
C LEU A 107 9.82 15.59 6.93
N ARG A 108 10.88 15.09 6.27
CA ARG A 108 11.42 13.74 6.49
C ARG A 108 12.89 13.74 6.93
N PRO A 109 13.31 12.85 7.84
CA PRO A 109 14.72 12.63 8.15
C PRO A 109 15.44 11.90 7.01
N LEU A 110 16.77 12.01 6.94
CA LEU A 110 17.58 11.36 5.89
C LEU A 110 17.45 9.83 5.89
N GLU A 111 17.20 9.21 7.04
CA GLU A 111 16.94 7.79 7.16
C GLU A 111 15.66 7.36 6.44
N TYR A 112 14.64 8.23 6.40
CA TYR A 112 13.40 7.96 5.68
C TYR A 112 13.65 7.92 4.17
N GLU A 113 14.41 8.88 3.63
CA GLU A 113 14.77 8.95 2.19
C GLU A 113 15.48 7.67 1.71
N LYS A 114 16.27 7.02 2.57
CA LYS A 114 16.93 5.74 2.24
C LYS A 114 15.95 4.57 2.08
N ILE A 115 14.78 4.65 2.70
CA ILE A 115 13.75 3.60 2.70
C ILE A 115 12.66 3.92 1.66
N PHE A 116 12.27 5.19 1.58
CA PHE A 116 11.22 5.74 0.73
C PHE A 116 11.80 6.91 -0.09
N ALA A 117 12.54 6.57 -1.14
CA ALA A 117 13.22 7.54 -1.97
C ALA A 117 12.27 8.32 -2.88
N GLY A 118 12.64 9.56 -3.21
CA GLY A 118 11.95 10.38 -4.20
C GLY A 118 10.85 11.28 -3.65
N ASP A 119 10.91 11.60 -2.34
CA ASP A 119 9.94 12.48 -1.66
C ASP A 119 8.45 12.06 -1.87
N PRO A 120 8.09 10.77 -1.74
CA PRO A 120 6.73 10.31 -2.02
C PRO A 120 5.76 10.68 -0.90
N VAL A 121 4.51 10.97 -1.29
CA VAL A 121 3.38 11.17 -0.37
C VAL A 121 2.21 10.21 -0.65
N TRP A 122 2.25 9.53 -1.79
CA TRP A 122 1.24 8.59 -2.29
C TRP A 122 -0.17 9.15 -2.20
N VAL A 123 -0.41 10.26 -2.89
CA VAL A 123 -1.75 10.81 -3.08
C VAL A 123 -2.48 9.96 -4.12
N THR A 124 -2.80 8.74 -3.73
CA THR A 124 -3.36 7.74 -4.64
C THR A 124 -4.82 8.07 -4.96
N ILE A 125 -5.12 8.20 -6.26
CA ILE A 125 -6.46 8.41 -6.80
C ILE A 125 -6.79 7.23 -7.69
N VAL A 126 -7.95 6.64 -7.44
CA VAL A 126 -8.45 5.49 -8.20
C VAL A 126 -9.32 5.97 -9.36
N LEU A 127 -9.05 5.44 -10.56
CA LEU A 127 -9.70 5.78 -11.82
C LEU A 127 -10.41 4.56 -12.42
N GLY A 128 -11.62 4.76 -12.94
CA GLY A 128 -12.38 3.74 -13.66
C GLY A 128 -12.87 2.56 -12.79
N GLY A 129 -12.73 1.34 -13.33
CA GLY A 129 -13.32 0.11 -12.77
C GLY A 129 -14.75 -0.16 -13.22
N MET A 130 -15.40 -1.16 -12.62
CA MET A 130 -16.79 -1.55 -12.90
C MET A 130 -17.65 -1.52 -11.64
N GLY A 131 -18.93 -1.25 -11.83
CA GLY A 131 -19.96 -1.50 -10.83
C GLY A 131 -20.27 -3.00 -10.71
N ASN A 132 -20.77 -3.40 -9.54
CA ASN A 132 -21.32 -4.74 -9.31
C ASN A 132 -22.55 -5.03 -10.18
N ASP A 133 -23.20 -3.98 -10.68
CA ASP A 133 -24.30 -4.05 -11.65
C ASP A 133 -23.84 -4.30 -13.11
N GLY A 134 -22.52 -4.38 -13.34
CA GLY A 134 -21.93 -4.65 -14.65
C GLY A 134 -21.68 -3.43 -15.52
N ARG A 135 -22.06 -2.22 -15.10
CA ARG A 135 -21.73 -0.98 -15.81
C ARG A 135 -20.30 -0.55 -15.52
N ALA A 136 -19.66 0.13 -16.47
CA ALA A 136 -18.36 0.75 -16.21
C ALA A 136 -18.52 1.97 -15.30
N LYS A 137 -17.59 2.15 -14.36
CA LYS A 137 -17.47 3.36 -13.52
C LYS A 137 -16.67 4.47 -14.19
N VAL A 138 -16.19 4.23 -15.42
CA VAL A 138 -15.46 5.23 -16.20
C VAL A 138 -16.39 6.40 -16.54
N THR A 139 -15.95 7.60 -16.19
CA THR A 139 -16.61 8.89 -16.36
C THR A 139 -15.76 9.86 -17.17
N LYS A 140 -16.31 11.02 -17.54
CA LYS A 140 -15.50 12.06 -18.21
C LYS A 140 -14.40 12.58 -17.30
N THR A 141 -14.65 12.66 -15.99
CA THR A 141 -13.65 13.10 -15.02
C THR A 141 -12.43 12.18 -14.95
N ASP A 142 -12.58 10.87 -15.17
CA ASP A 142 -11.42 9.98 -15.29
C ASP A 142 -10.50 10.37 -16.47
N PHE A 143 -11.09 10.75 -17.61
CA PHE A 143 -10.32 11.30 -18.74
C PHE A 143 -9.68 12.64 -18.38
N ARG A 144 -10.36 13.50 -17.61
CA ARG A 144 -9.80 14.80 -17.19
C ARG A 144 -8.56 14.64 -16.32
N PHE A 145 -8.56 13.70 -15.37
CA PHE A 145 -7.37 13.40 -14.55
C PHE A 145 -6.20 12.90 -15.40
N LEU A 146 -6.45 12.01 -16.35
CA LEU A 146 -5.40 11.57 -17.28
C LEU A 146 -4.93 12.70 -18.20
N GLN A 147 -5.84 13.57 -18.66
CA GLN A 147 -5.52 14.73 -19.47
C GLN A 147 -4.63 15.74 -18.71
N SER A 148 -4.72 15.83 -17.38
CA SER A 148 -3.81 16.65 -16.57
C SER A 148 -2.34 16.25 -16.73
N LEU A 149 -2.02 14.98 -17.04
CA LEU A 149 -0.65 14.55 -17.37
C LEU A 149 -0.15 15.10 -18.71
N LYS A 150 -1.07 15.48 -19.62
CA LYS A 150 -0.75 16.20 -20.86
C LYS A 150 -0.67 17.70 -20.63
N ASN A 151 -1.65 18.28 -19.94
CA ASN A 151 -1.74 19.73 -19.72
C ASN A 151 -0.62 20.25 -18.80
N LEU A 152 -0.37 19.55 -17.69
CA LEU A 152 0.57 19.95 -16.64
C LEU A 152 1.91 19.19 -16.72
N GLY A 153 2.04 18.29 -17.70
CA GLY A 153 3.16 17.37 -17.85
C GLY A 153 3.13 16.18 -16.88
N PRO A 154 3.96 15.15 -17.16
CA PRO A 154 4.08 13.98 -16.30
C PRO A 154 4.57 14.33 -14.89
N ALA A 155 3.97 13.70 -13.88
CA ALA A 155 4.42 13.80 -12.49
C ALA A 155 4.10 12.48 -11.75
N PRO A 156 4.88 12.13 -10.71
CA PRO A 156 4.61 10.95 -9.89
C PRO A 156 3.36 11.11 -9.01
N GLU A 157 2.98 12.35 -8.68
CA GLU A 157 1.81 12.67 -7.88
C GLU A 157 0.77 13.49 -8.70
N PRO A 158 -0.53 13.34 -8.41
CA PRO A 158 -1.11 12.26 -7.63
C PRO A 158 -0.81 10.90 -8.26
N ASN A 159 -0.68 9.86 -7.44
CA ASN A 159 -0.47 8.49 -7.91
C ASN A 159 -1.77 7.95 -8.57
N LEU A 160 -1.88 8.11 -9.89
CA LEU A 160 -3.07 7.75 -10.65
C LEU A 160 -3.16 6.24 -10.91
N THR A 161 -4.21 5.61 -10.37
CA THR A 161 -4.37 4.16 -10.30
C THR A 161 -5.59 3.71 -11.06
N LEU A 162 -5.38 2.99 -12.17
CA LEU A 162 -6.47 2.54 -13.01
C LEU A 162 -6.94 1.16 -12.56
N LEU A 163 -8.21 1.04 -12.19
CA LEU A 163 -8.85 -0.25 -11.94
C LEU A 163 -9.17 -0.90 -13.29
N TYR A 164 -8.33 -1.87 -13.66
CA TYR A 164 -8.36 -2.51 -14.96
C TYR A 164 -9.22 -3.77 -15.00
N THR A 165 -10.01 -3.88 -16.07
CA THR A 165 -10.63 -5.13 -16.54
C THR A 165 -10.74 -5.09 -18.06
N PRO A 166 -10.68 -6.24 -18.77
CA PRO A 166 -10.91 -6.29 -20.22
C PRO A 166 -12.26 -5.71 -20.67
N ARG A 167 -13.25 -5.66 -19.77
CA ARG A 167 -14.61 -5.16 -20.01
C ARG A 167 -14.73 -3.63 -20.04
N LEU A 168 -13.67 -2.91 -19.71
CA LEU A 168 -13.68 -1.44 -19.76
C LEU A 168 -13.96 -0.92 -21.18
N PRO A 169 -14.57 0.27 -21.31
CA PRO A 169 -14.79 0.90 -22.61
C PRO A 169 -13.50 1.03 -23.42
N GLU A 170 -13.58 0.73 -24.71
CA GLU A 170 -12.39 0.68 -25.59
C GLU A 170 -11.68 2.05 -25.68
N ALA A 171 -12.45 3.14 -25.80
CA ALA A 171 -11.89 4.49 -25.83
C ALA A 171 -11.10 4.84 -24.56
N TRP A 172 -11.55 4.36 -23.39
CA TRP A 172 -10.83 4.55 -22.13
C TRP A 172 -9.52 3.78 -22.10
N LYS A 173 -9.53 2.49 -22.49
CA LYS A 173 -8.32 1.67 -22.55
C LYS A 173 -7.27 2.26 -23.50
N GLN A 174 -7.71 2.74 -24.67
CA GLN A 174 -6.83 3.37 -25.66
C GLN A 174 -6.22 4.67 -25.12
N PHE A 175 -7.03 5.55 -24.54
CA PHE A 175 -6.54 6.81 -23.97
C PHE A 175 -5.60 6.57 -22.79
N ALA A 176 -5.97 5.67 -21.86
CA ALA A 176 -5.11 5.28 -20.75
C ALA A 176 -3.76 4.71 -21.22
N SER A 177 -3.77 3.88 -22.27
CA SER A 177 -2.55 3.33 -22.86
C SER A 177 -1.69 4.40 -23.52
N GLU A 178 -2.30 5.35 -24.25
CA GLU A 178 -1.59 6.50 -24.82
C GLU A 178 -0.89 7.33 -23.73
N ILE A 179 -1.60 7.61 -22.64
CA ILE A 179 -1.06 8.37 -21.51
C ILE A 179 0.02 7.59 -20.78
N ALA A 180 -0.16 6.28 -20.57
CA ALA A 180 0.87 5.42 -19.98
C ALA A 180 2.16 5.43 -20.81
N ILE A 181 2.05 5.28 -22.14
CA ILE A 181 3.20 5.34 -23.06
C ILE A 181 3.88 6.71 -23.02
N GLY A 182 3.08 7.79 -23.03
CA GLY A 182 3.61 9.15 -23.10
C GLY A 182 4.21 9.67 -21.78
N SER A 183 3.75 9.18 -20.63
CA SER A 183 4.10 9.73 -19.32
C SER A 183 4.87 8.78 -18.40
N SER A 184 4.69 7.46 -18.55
CA SER A 184 5.15 6.44 -17.59
C SER A 184 4.72 6.71 -16.14
N ALA A 185 3.59 7.41 -15.94
CA ALA A 185 3.15 7.91 -14.64
C ALA A 185 1.82 7.27 -14.16
N LEU A 186 1.43 6.14 -14.73
CA LEU A 186 0.20 5.43 -14.39
C LEU A 186 0.50 4.07 -13.76
N GLN A 187 -0.29 3.69 -12.76
CA GLN A 187 -0.34 2.34 -12.22
C GLN A 187 -1.67 1.65 -12.56
N PHE A 188 -1.67 0.32 -12.61
CA PHE A 188 -2.83 -0.50 -12.97
C PHE A 188 -3.05 -1.58 -11.93
N GLU A 189 -4.29 -1.71 -11.47
CA GLU A 189 -4.71 -2.71 -10.48
C GLU A 189 -5.86 -3.55 -11.03
N ASN A 190 -5.93 -4.83 -10.67
CA ASN A 190 -6.88 -5.76 -11.27
C ASN A 190 -8.27 -5.69 -10.58
N ASP A 191 -9.19 -4.97 -11.23
CA ASP A 191 -10.57 -4.78 -10.74
C ASP A 191 -11.36 -6.09 -10.68
N ASP A 192 -11.11 -7.04 -11.59
CA ASP A 192 -11.80 -8.32 -11.58
C ASP A 192 -11.40 -9.22 -10.39
N LEU A 193 -10.22 -8.99 -9.80
CA LEU A 193 -9.79 -9.67 -8.57
C LEU A 193 -10.23 -8.92 -7.30
N MET A 194 -10.15 -7.60 -7.31
CA MET A 194 -10.39 -6.79 -6.11
C MET A 194 -11.88 -6.53 -5.84
N ARG A 195 -12.66 -6.22 -6.87
CA ARG A 195 -14.10 -5.88 -6.75
C ARG A 195 -14.93 -6.98 -6.10
N PRO A 196 -14.75 -8.28 -6.40
CA PRO A 196 -15.49 -9.33 -5.70
C PRO A 196 -15.24 -9.40 -4.18
N VAL A 197 -14.11 -8.86 -3.70
CA VAL A 197 -13.72 -8.85 -2.29
C VAL A 197 -14.17 -7.57 -1.59
N ALA A 198 -13.96 -6.42 -2.22
CA ALA A 198 -14.23 -5.12 -1.61
C ALA A 198 -15.60 -4.52 -1.93
N GLY A 199 -16.27 -5.02 -2.98
CA GLY A 199 -17.39 -4.31 -3.61
C GLY A 199 -16.90 -3.35 -4.69
N ASP A 200 -17.75 -2.45 -5.14
CA ASP A 200 -17.49 -1.53 -6.25
C ASP A 200 -17.16 -0.09 -5.80
N ASP A 201 -17.14 0.19 -4.51
CA ASP A 201 -16.61 1.43 -3.94
C ASP A 201 -15.44 1.17 -2.98
N TYR A 202 -14.25 1.04 -3.56
CA TYR A 202 -13.01 0.79 -2.84
C TYR A 202 -11.91 1.72 -3.33
N GLY A 203 -10.94 1.97 -2.45
CA GLY A 203 -9.72 2.71 -2.75
C GLY A 203 -8.50 1.80 -2.79
N ILE A 204 -7.41 2.34 -3.35
CA ILE A 204 -6.07 1.82 -3.20
C ILE A 204 -5.31 2.78 -2.28
N SER A 205 -4.83 2.25 -1.16
CA SER A 205 -3.98 2.98 -0.23
C SER A 205 -2.51 2.71 -0.53
N CYS A 206 -1.70 3.76 -0.48
CA CYS A 206 -0.28 3.70 -0.85
C CYS A 206 -0.13 3.17 -2.29
N CYS A 207 0.58 2.06 -2.48
CA CYS A 207 0.80 1.47 -3.80
C CYS A 207 -0.35 0.54 -4.22
N VAL A 208 -0.66 -0.47 -3.41
CA VAL A 208 -1.44 -1.66 -3.83
C VAL A 208 -2.48 -2.12 -2.79
N SER A 209 -2.62 -1.42 -1.67
CA SER A 209 -3.47 -1.87 -0.56
C SER A 209 -4.95 -1.61 -0.83
N LEU A 210 -5.70 -2.66 -1.10
CA LEU A 210 -7.15 -2.62 -1.22
C LEU A 210 -7.81 -2.25 0.13
N LEU A 211 -8.62 -1.20 0.13
CA LEU A 211 -9.46 -0.82 1.27
C LEU A 211 -10.88 -0.47 0.80
N LYS A 212 -11.90 -0.99 1.50
CA LYS A 212 -13.27 -0.50 1.29
C LYS A 212 -13.37 0.93 1.83
N SER A 213 -13.84 1.84 0.97
CA SER A 213 -13.98 3.25 1.33
C SER A 213 -14.87 3.41 2.56
N GLY A 214 -14.49 4.29 3.48
CA GLY A 214 -15.29 4.64 4.66
C GLY A 214 -15.35 3.60 5.80
N SER A 215 -15.12 2.32 5.52
CA SER A 215 -15.39 1.23 6.49
C SER A 215 -14.16 0.43 6.91
N GLN A 216 -13.01 0.66 6.28
CA GLN A 216 -11.78 -0.07 6.57
C GLN A 216 -10.57 0.85 6.69
N ILE A 217 -9.67 0.48 7.60
CA ILE A 217 -8.34 1.07 7.69
C ILE A 217 -7.27 -0.03 7.72
N GLN A 218 -6.04 0.38 7.43
CA GLN A 218 -4.89 -0.50 7.47
C GLN A 218 -3.87 -0.01 8.48
N TYR A 219 -3.48 -0.89 9.38
CA TYR A 219 -2.28 -0.73 10.18
C TYR A 219 -1.06 -1.10 9.34
N PHE A 220 -0.31 -0.07 8.96
CA PHE A 220 0.85 -0.18 8.09
C PHE A 220 2.04 -0.85 8.78
N GLY A 221 2.49 -2.00 8.26
CA GLY A 221 3.61 -2.73 8.84
C GLY A 221 4.96 -2.60 8.15
N ALA A 222 5.11 -1.78 7.12
CA ALA A 222 6.31 -1.77 6.27
C ALA A 222 6.63 -3.18 5.71
N ARG A 223 7.89 -3.63 5.79
CA ARG A 223 8.32 -4.94 5.26
C ARG A 223 9.44 -5.58 6.06
N CYS A 224 9.44 -6.91 6.15
CA CYS A 224 10.55 -7.69 6.69
C CYS A 224 11.46 -8.24 5.57
N ASN A 225 12.74 -8.50 5.88
CA ASN A 225 13.72 -8.94 4.87
C ASN A 225 13.85 -10.48 4.85
N LEU A 226 13.22 -11.13 3.88
CA LEU A 226 13.25 -12.59 3.76
C LEU A 226 14.59 -13.11 3.22
N ALA A 227 15.30 -12.34 2.39
CA ALA A 227 16.62 -12.72 1.91
C ALA A 227 17.63 -12.81 3.07
N LYS A 228 17.58 -11.84 4.00
CA LYS A 228 18.35 -11.89 5.24
C LYS A 228 17.93 -13.09 6.10
N ALA A 229 16.63 -13.36 6.22
CA ALA A 229 16.13 -14.53 6.94
C ALA A 229 16.69 -15.85 6.39
N LEU A 230 16.84 -15.98 5.07
CA LEU A 230 17.47 -17.15 4.45
C LEU A 230 18.96 -17.25 4.80
N LEU A 231 19.70 -16.14 4.83
CA LEU A 231 21.09 -16.14 5.29
C LEU A 231 21.22 -16.56 6.77
N LEU A 232 20.33 -16.07 7.63
CA LEU A 232 20.27 -16.51 9.04
C LEU A 232 20.02 -18.02 9.10
N ALA A 233 19.13 -18.57 8.28
CA ALA A 233 18.86 -20.01 8.21
C ALA A 233 20.10 -20.83 7.78
N ILE A 234 20.89 -20.30 6.84
CA ILE A 234 22.13 -20.93 6.35
C ILE A 234 23.26 -20.86 7.39
N ASN A 235 23.30 -19.80 8.19
CA ASN A 235 24.36 -19.49 9.14
C ASN A 235 24.08 -19.93 10.59
N GLY A 236 23.11 -20.81 10.80
CA GLY A 236 22.78 -21.27 12.15
C GLY A 236 22.25 -20.14 13.04
N GLY A 237 21.44 -19.25 12.45
CA GLY A 237 20.79 -18.12 13.12
C GLY A 237 21.70 -16.91 13.36
N ARG A 238 22.92 -16.93 12.80
CA ARG A 238 23.93 -15.88 12.97
C ARG A 238 23.95 -14.92 11.79
N GLU A 239 24.09 -13.64 12.09
CA GLU A 239 24.26 -12.58 11.09
C GLU A 239 25.61 -12.70 10.39
N GLU A 240 25.63 -12.57 9.07
CA GLU A 240 26.74 -12.95 8.19
C GLU A 240 27.99 -12.06 8.33
N ILE A 241 27.85 -10.83 8.83
CA ILE A 241 28.95 -9.87 8.98
C ILE A 241 29.54 -9.91 10.39
N SER A 242 28.71 -9.64 11.39
CA SER A 242 29.06 -9.54 12.81
C SER A 242 29.19 -10.89 13.50
N GLY A 243 28.51 -11.92 12.99
CA GLY A 243 28.42 -13.23 13.64
C GLY A 243 27.52 -13.28 14.87
N GLN A 244 26.79 -12.19 15.17
CA GLN A 244 25.84 -12.14 16.27
C GLN A 244 24.72 -13.17 16.06
N ILE A 245 24.36 -13.89 17.13
CA ILE A 245 23.18 -14.77 17.11
C ILE A 245 21.94 -13.88 17.14
N VAL A 246 21.18 -13.92 16.05
CA VAL A 246 19.90 -13.20 15.89
C VAL A 246 18.74 -14.14 16.18
N VAL A 247 18.81 -15.37 15.66
CA VAL A 247 17.80 -16.41 15.87
C VAL A 247 18.45 -17.57 16.61
N PRO A 248 18.01 -17.91 17.83
CA PRO A 248 18.57 -19.05 18.55
C PRO A 248 18.14 -20.38 17.91
N ASP A 249 18.84 -21.46 18.25
CA ASP A 249 18.43 -22.86 17.99
C ASP A 249 18.23 -23.27 16.52
N ILE A 250 18.91 -22.57 15.60
CA ILE A 250 19.00 -22.97 14.19
C ILE A 250 20.20 -23.89 13.98
N ALA A 251 19.98 -25.03 13.31
CA ALA A 251 21.03 -26.03 13.10
C ALA A 251 22.13 -25.49 12.19
N VAL A 252 23.40 -25.71 12.54
CA VAL A 252 24.54 -25.34 11.69
C VAL A 252 24.65 -26.33 10.54
N LEU A 253 24.49 -25.84 9.31
CA LEU A 253 24.63 -26.65 8.09
C LEU A 253 26.09 -27.07 7.88
N LYS A 254 26.32 -28.38 7.75
CA LYS A 254 27.65 -28.97 7.58
C LYS A 254 27.91 -29.37 6.12
N GLY A 255 29.19 -29.46 5.78
CA GLY A 255 29.64 -29.89 4.47
C GLY A 255 29.84 -28.75 3.48
N LYS A 256 30.27 -29.14 2.29
CA LYS A 256 30.69 -28.22 1.22
C LYS A 256 29.52 -27.70 0.38
N TYR A 257 28.50 -28.52 0.18
CA TYR A 257 27.35 -28.22 -0.67
C TYR A 257 26.10 -28.06 0.19
N LEU A 258 25.30 -27.04 -0.08
CA LEU A 258 24.00 -26.86 0.56
C LEU A 258 23.04 -27.95 0.09
N LYS A 259 22.25 -28.47 1.04
CA LYS A 259 21.15 -29.39 0.74
C LYS A 259 19.83 -28.67 0.95
N TYR A 260 18.95 -28.76 -0.04
CA TYR A 260 17.68 -28.06 -0.05
C TYR A 260 16.84 -28.33 1.20
N ASP A 261 16.63 -29.59 1.56
CA ASP A 261 15.77 -29.95 2.70
C ASP A 261 16.30 -29.41 4.04
N GLU A 262 17.63 -29.39 4.24
CA GLU A 262 18.25 -28.85 5.45
C GLU A 262 18.10 -27.32 5.52
N VAL A 263 18.30 -26.63 4.39
CA VAL A 263 18.13 -25.17 4.29
C VAL A 263 16.67 -24.79 4.50
N GLN A 264 15.74 -25.49 3.84
CA GLN A 264 14.31 -25.23 3.94
C GLN A 264 13.81 -25.45 5.37
N ALA A 265 14.22 -26.53 6.04
CA ALA A 265 13.84 -26.79 7.43
C ALA A 265 14.34 -25.70 8.39
N ASN A 266 15.56 -25.21 8.20
CA ASN A 266 16.07 -24.07 8.97
C ASN A 266 15.31 -22.78 8.64
N PHE A 267 15.01 -22.55 7.36
CA PHE A 267 14.33 -21.35 6.89
C PHE A 267 12.92 -21.25 7.47
N SER A 268 12.15 -22.34 7.49
CA SER A 268 10.83 -22.38 8.14
C SER A 268 10.89 -21.97 9.62
N LYS A 269 11.91 -22.40 10.37
CA LYS A 269 12.09 -22.00 11.78
C LYS A 269 12.39 -20.50 11.92
N VAL A 270 13.24 -19.97 11.04
CA VAL A 270 13.56 -18.52 11.03
C VAL A 270 12.32 -17.71 10.66
N ILE A 271 11.52 -18.17 9.69
CA ILE A 271 10.26 -17.54 9.29
C ILE A 271 9.25 -17.50 10.43
N ALA A 272 9.06 -18.61 11.16
CA ALA A 272 8.19 -18.65 12.34
C ALA A 272 8.65 -17.65 13.42
N TRP A 273 9.95 -17.60 13.71
CA TRP A 273 10.52 -16.63 14.65
C TRP A 273 10.31 -15.19 14.17
N LEU A 274 10.54 -14.93 12.88
CA LEU A 274 10.43 -13.60 12.28
C LEU A 274 8.98 -13.11 12.31
N ALA A 275 8.02 -13.95 11.92
CA ALA A 275 6.60 -13.63 11.93
C ALA A 275 6.13 -13.25 13.34
N GLN A 276 6.48 -14.04 14.36
CA GLN A 276 6.13 -13.72 15.74
C GLN A 276 6.73 -12.40 16.20
N LYS A 277 8.01 -12.14 15.90
CA LYS A 277 8.66 -10.86 16.23
C LYS A 277 7.99 -9.70 15.52
N TYR A 278 7.68 -9.86 14.24
CA TYR A 278 7.07 -8.82 13.42
C TYR A 278 5.69 -8.44 13.95
N VAL A 279 4.81 -9.42 14.21
CA VAL A 279 3.48 -9.18 14.80
C VAL A 279 3.58 -8.47 16.15
N ASN A 280 4.48 -8.90 17.03
CA ASN A 280 4.66 -8.26 18.33
C ASN A 280 5.13 -6.79 18.22
N ILE A 281 6.02 -6.48 17.27
CA ILE A 281 6.48 -5.11 17.04
C ILE A 281 5.31 -4.27 16.49
N MET A 282 4.53 -4.79 15.55
CA MET A 282 3.39 -4.06 14.98
C MET A 282 2.30 -3.80 16.03
N ASN A 283 2.02 -4.76 16.91
CA ASN A 283 1.10 -4.57 18.03
C ASN A 283 1.52 -3.38 18.91
N ILE A 284 2.82 -3.24 19.20
CA ILE A 284 3.34 -2.13 20.01
C ILE A 284 3.24 -0.80 19.26
N ILE A 285 3.61 -0.79 17.96
CA ILE A 285 3.59 0.42 17.14
C ILE A 285 2.17 0.97 17.06
N HIS A 286 1.20 0.16 16.65
CA HIS A 286 -0.15 0.65 16.40
C HIS A 286 -0.91 0.97 17.68
N TRP A 287 -0.69 0.22 18.77
CA TRP A 287 -1.20 0.64 20.08
C TRP A 287 -0.65 2.01 20.50
N SER A 288 0.64 2.27 20.24
CA SER A 288 1.26 3.55 20.56
C SER A 288 0.74 4.67 19.66
N HIS A 289 0.52 4.37 18.38
CA HIS A 289 0.02 5.33 17.40
C HIS A 289 -1.41 5.77 17.75
N ASP A 290 -2.32 4.81 17.97
CA ASP A 290 -3.70 5.11 18.35
C ASP A 290 -3.78 5.90 19.67
N LYS A 291 -2.82 5.71 20.57
CA LYS A 291 -2.80 6.40 21.87
C LYS A 291 -2.21 7.81 21.81
N TYR A 292 -1.15 8.01 21.04
CA TYR A 292 -0.35 9.25 21.10
C TYR A 292 -0.41 10.09 19.84
N TYR A 293 -0.89 9.53 18.73
CA TYR A 293 -0.91 10.16 17.42
C TYR A 293 -2.11 9.68 16.59
N TYR A 294 -3.29 9.70 17.20
CA TYR A 294 -4.55 9.33 16.56
C TYR A 294 -4.93 10.33 15.46
N GLU A 295 -5.20 9.84 14.25
CA GLU A 295 -5.45 10.66 13.06
C GLU A 295 -6.90 11.20 13.01
N SER A 296 -7.27 12.03 13.98
CA SER A 296 -8.68 12.39 14.24
C SER A 296 -9.40 13.01 13.03
N ALA A 297 -8.74 13.86 12.23
CA ALA A 297 -9.29 14.42 11.01
C ALA A 297 -9.61 13.35 9.97
N GLN A 298 -8.70 12.41 9.72
CA GLN A 298 -8.95 11.31 8.78
C GLN A 298 -10.07 10.40 9.28
N MET A 299 -9.99 10.02 10.56
CA MET A 299 -10.94 9.10 11.18
C MET A 299 -12.34 9.70 11.31
N SER A 300 -12.48 11.03 11.34
CA SER A 300 -13.77 11.71 11.37
C SER A 300 -14.57 11.60 10.06
N LEU A 301 -13.90 11.23 8.97
CA LEU A 301 -14.48 11.04 7.64
C LEU A 301 -14.78 9.56 7.34
N LEU A 302 -14.66 8.70 8.34
CA LEU A 302 -14.93 7.26 8.24
C LEU A 302 -16.10 6.88 9.15
N ASP A 303 -16.62 5.67 8.95
CA ASP A 303 -17.62 5.09 9.83
C ASP A 303 -17.08 4.95 11.26
N THR A 304 -17.97 5.04 12.25
CA THR A 304 -17.56 4.87 13.65
C THR A 304 -16.97 3.48 13.90
N HIS A 305 -17.53 2.43 13.29
CA HIS A 305 -17.06 1.06 13.45
C HIS A 305 -16.33 0.62 12.19
N LEU A 306 -15.02 0.37 12.33
CA LEU A 306 -14.12 0.09 11.21
C LEU A 306 -13.52 -1.30 11.34
N ASP A 307 -13.38 -1.98 10.20
CA ASP A 307 -12.48 -3.13 10.13
C ASP A 307 -11.04 -2.62 10.09
N ARG A 308 -10.19 -3.23 10.93
CA ARG A 308 -8.76 -2.96 10.95
C ARG A 308 -8.02 -4.13 10.34
N LEU A 309 -7.20 -3.85 9.35
CA LEU A 309 -6.36 -4.84 8.67
C LEU A 309 -4.91 -4.59 9.07
N MET A 310 -4.25 -5.61 9.63
CA MET A 310 -2.82 -5.50 9.92
C MET A 310 -2.03 -5.92 8.69
N ALA A 311 -1.32 -4.97 8.07
CA ALA A 311 -0.57 -5.19 6.85
C ALA A 311 0.87 -5.60 7.14
N PHE A 312 1.23 -6.80 6.67
CA PHE A 312 2.61 -7.28 6.71
C PHE A 312 3.18 -7.34 5.31
N GLY A 313 4.35 -6.70 5.12
CA GLY A 313 5.08 -6.74 3.87
C GLY A 313 6.31 -7.65 3.94
N ILE A 314 6.73 -8.13 2.78
CA ILE A 314 7.95 -8.91 2.60
C ILE A 314 8.88 -8.23 1.58
N ALA A 315 10.19 -8.35 1.80
CA ALA A 315 11.21 -7.87 0.89
C ALA A 315 12.16 -9.01 0.49
N GLY A 316 12.59 -8.99 -0.77
CA GLY A 316 13.55 -9.96 -1.29
C GLY A 316 12.95 -11.32 -1.65
N LEU A 317 11.66 -11.38 -2.00
CA LEU A 317 11.00 -12.64 -2.37
C LEU A 317 11.72 -13.35 -3.53
N SER A 318 11.97 -12.65 -4.66
CA SER A 318 12.67 -13.24 -5.81
C SER A 318 14.06 -13.75 -5.45
N VAL A 319 14.81 -13.00 -4.62
CA VAL A 319 16.14 -13.41 -4.13
C VAL A 319 16.06 -14.72 -3.34
N VAL A 320 15.06 -14.88 -2.48
CA VAL A 320 14.83 -16.12 -1.73
C VAL A 320 14.46 -17.25 -2.68
N VAL A 321 13.54 -17.01 -3.61
CA VAL A 321 13.07 -18.01 -4.57
C VAL A 321 14.22 -18.52 -5.44
N ASP A 322 15.00 -17.61 -6.01
CA ASP A 322 16.15 -17.95 -6.86
C ASP A 322 17.23 -18.67 -6.07
N SER A 323 17.49 -18.26 -4.82
CA SER A 323 18.44 -18.94 -3.94
C SER A 323 17.99 -20.36 -3.62
N LEU A 324 16.71 -20.56 -3.27
CA LEU A 324 16.13 -21.88 -3.01
C LEU A 324 16.13 -22.75 -4.28
N SER A 325 15.82 -22.16 -5.42
CA SER A 325 15.84 -22.80 -6.74
C SER A 325 17.27 -23.27 -7.09
N ALA A 326 18.27 -22.41 -6.93
CA ALA A 326 19.67 -22.76 -7.13
C ALA A 326 20.10 -23.92 -6.23
N ILE A 327 19.74 -23.89 -4.95
CA ILE A 327 20.06 -24.96 -3.99
C ILE A 327 19.36 -26.28 -4.36
N ARG A 328 18.15 -26.21 -4.92
CA ARG A 328 17.35 -27.40 -5.27
C ARG A 328 17.76 -28.05 -6.58
N TYR A 329 18.05 -27.25 -7.61
CA TYR A 329 18.22 -27.72 -8.99
C TYR A 329 19.66 -27.68 -9.50
N SER A 330 20.58 -27.07 -8.75
CA SER A 330 22.01 -27.03 -9.07
C SER A 330 22.86 -27.48 -7.88
N LYS A 331 24.20 -27.38 -7.99
CA LYS A 331 25.11 -27.60 -6.86
C LYS A 331 25.65 -26.28 -6.33
N VAL A 332 25.16 -25.86 -5.16
CA VAL A 332 25.61 -24.63 -4.49
C VAL A 332 26.67 -24.95 -3.44
N GLU A 333 27.92 -24.57 -3.72
CA GLU A 333 29.05 -24.65 -2.81
C GLU A 333 29.07 -23.41 -1.91
N ILE A 334 29.08 -23.60 -0.58
CA ILE A 334 29.16 -22.51 0.39
C ILE A 334 30.62 -22.27 0.79
N ILE A 335 31.10 -21.04 0.59
CA ILE A 335 32.42 -20.59 1.04
C ILE A 335 32.22 -19.87 2.38
N ARG A 336 32.88 -20.38 3.43
CA ARG A 336 32.74 -19.86 4.78
C ARG A 336 33.98 -19.09 5.21
N ASN A 337 33.79 -18.04 6.00
CA ASN A 337 34.87 -17.33 6.65
C ASN A 337 35.44 -18.13 7.84
N ARG A 338 36.46 -17.58 8.53
CA ARG A 338 37.11 -18.22 9.69
C ARG A 338 36.16 -18.50 10.87
N GLN A 339 35.04 -17.78 10.95
CA GLN A 339 34.01 -17.98 11.99
C GLN A 339 32.92 -18.98 11.57
N GLY A 340 33.04 -19.58 10.37
CA GLY A 340 32.07 -20.53 9.82
C GLY A 340 30.85 -19.88 9.15
N LEU A 341 30.83 -18.55 8.98
CA LEU A 341 29.71 -17.83 8.36
C LEU A 341 29.86 -17.80 6.84
N SER A 342 28.74 -17.85 6.11
CA SER A 342 28.72 -17.73 4.66
C SER A 342 29.33 -16.40 4.21
N GLN A 343 30.28 -16.46 3.29
CA GLN A 343 30.90 -15.27 2.67
C GLN A 343 30.60 -15.20 1.17
N GLU A 344 30.53 -16.37 0.50
CA GLU A 344 30.30 -16.46 -0.94
C GLU A 344 29.60 -17.80 -1.25
N PHE A 345 28.85 -17.85 -2.36
CA PHE A 345 28.23 -19.06 -2.88
C PHE A 345 28.69 -19.29 -4.33
N LYS A 346 29.16 -20.50 -4.63
CA LYS A 346 29.55 -20.90 -6.00
C LYS A 346 28.56 -21.90 -6.55
N ILE A 347 27.90 -21.53 -7.64
CA ILE A 347 26.86 -22.32 -8.28
C ILE A 347 27.50 -23.14 -9.40
N LYS A 348 27.21 -24.45 -9.44
CA LYS A 348 27.58 -25.35 -10.54
C LYS A 348 26.33 -25.99 -11.13
N GLY A 349 26.04 -25.64 -12.38
CA GLY A 349 24.81 -26.02 -13.09
C GLY A 349 23.84 -24.85 -13.19
N GLU A 350 22.78 -25.05 -13.97
CA GLU A 350 21.70 -24.08 -14.19
C GLU A 350 20.56 -24.30 -13.19
N TYR A 351 19.76 -23.26 -12.96
CA TYR A 351 18.53 -23.34 -12.17
C TYR A 351 17.46 -22.41 -12.76
N PRO A 352 16.16 -22.72 -12.61
CA PRO A 352 15.11 -21.83 -13.07
C PRO A 352 15.01 -20.60 -12.14
N ALA A 353 15.07 -19.40 -12.72
CA ALA A 353 14.88 -18.15 -11.99
C ALA A 353 13.42 -17.69 -12.04
N PHE A 354 12.96 -17.04 -10.98
CA PHE A 354 11.60 -16.51 -10.86
C PHE A 354 11.29 -15.46 -11.94
N GLY A 355 10.04 -15.42 -12.40
CA GLY A 355 9.58 -14.47 -13.42
C GLY A 355 9.80 -14.92 -14.87
N ASN A 356 10.09 -16.20 -15.10
CA ASN A 356 10.26 -16.80 -16.43
C ASN A 356 9.17 -17.83 -16.79
N ASP A 357 8.03 -17.81 -16.09
CA ASP A 357 6.93 -18.78 -16.27
C ASP A 357 7.41 -20.25 -16.12
N ASP A 358 8.26 -20.48 -15.12
CA ASP A 358 8.78 -21.80 -14.79
C ASP A 358 8.24 -22.24 -13.44
N GLU A 359 7.29 -23.18 -13.51
CA GLU A 359 6.56 -23.71 -12.35
C GLU A 359 7.48 -24.23 -11.24
N ARG A 360 8.73 -24.62 -11.54
CA ARG A 360 9.70 -25.06 -10.53
C ARG A 360 10.20 -23.94 -9.63
N ALA A 361 10.28 -22.71 -10.13
CA ALA A 361 10.60 -21.51 -9.37
C ALA A 361 9.33 -20.86 -8.82
N ASP A 362 8.27 -20.81 -9.61
CA ASP A 362 7.02 -20.14 -9.22
C ASP A 362 6.30 -20.87 -8.08
N SER A 363 6.39 -22.21 -8.01
CA SER A 363 5.92 -22.97 -6.86
C SER A 363 6.67 -22.63 -5.56
N LEU A 364 7.99 -22.39 -5.63
CA LEU A 364 8.77 -21.96 -4.46
C LEU A 364 8.31 -20.58 -3.97
N ALA A 365 8.00 -19.65 -4.87
CA ALA A 365 7.47 -18.34 -4.50
C ALA A 365 6.15 -18.46 -3.74
N ARG A 366 5.21 -19.29 -4.25
CA ARG A 366 3.93 -19.54 -3.58
C ARG A 366 4.13 -20.20 -2.23
N ASP A 367 4.99 -21.20 -2.13
CA ASP A 367 5.27 -21.90 -0.87
C ASP A 367 5.84 -20.96 0.20
N VAL A 368 6.75 -20.06 -0.18
CA VAL A 368 7.32 -19.05 0.74
C VAL A 368 6.23 -18.12 1.25
N ILE A 369 5.35 -17.61 0.38
CA ILE A 369 4.26 -16.71 0.77
C ILE A 369 3.25 -17.43 1.67
N ILE A 370 2.83 -18.65 1.30
CA ILE A 370 1.87 -19.45 2.09
C ILE A 370 2.44 -19.75 3.47
N THR A 371 3.72 -20.13 3.54
CA THR A 371 4.41 -20.41 4.81
C THR A 371 4.44 -19.15 5.69
N PHE A 372 4.91 -18.03 5.15
CA PHE A 372 5.01 -16.78 5.90
C PHE A 372 3.64 -16.30 6.40
N THR A 373 2.62 -16.34 5.53
CA THR A 373 1.24 -15.97 5.87
C THR A 373 0.65 -16.89 6.95
N SER A 374 0.96 -18.18 6.91
CA SER A 374 0.50 -19.14 7.93
C SER A 374 1.12 -18.86 9.29
N GLU A 375 2.42 -18.55 9.33
CA GLU A 375 3.12 -18.17 10.57
C GLU A 375 2.61 -16.85 11.17
N LEU A 376 2.28 -15.87 10.33
CA LEU A 376 1.61 -14.64 10.79
C LEU A 376 0.28 -14.96 11.48
N LYS A 377 -0.57 -15.77 10.85
CA LYS A 377 -1.89 -16.16 11.39
C LYS A 377 -1.81 -16.93 12.71
N ASN A 378 -0.72 -17.63 12.97
CA ASN A 378 -0.50 -18.37 14.21
C ASN A 378 -0.03 -17.47 15.38
N SER A 379 0.28 -16.20 15.12
CA SER A 379 0.78 -15.27 16.13
C SER A 379 -0.37 -14.44 16.76
N PRO A 380 -0.32 -14.13 18.07
CA PRO A 380 -1.40 -13.40 18.74
C PRO A 380 -1.41 -11.90 18.39
N TYR A 381 -2.59 -11.39 18.02
CA TYR A 381 -2.85 -9.96 17.79
C TYR A 381 -3.45 -9.32 19.06
N THR A 382 -3.01 -8.12 19.43
CA THR A 382 -3.47 -7.41 20.65
C THR A 382 -4.89 -6.88 20.55
N GLU A 383 -5.27 -6.43 19.36
CA GLU A 383 -6.67 -6.20 18.99
C GLU A 383 -7.09 -7.37 18.08
N LYS A 384 -8.33 -7.46 17.61
CA LYS A 384 -8.70 -8.50 16.62
C LYS A 384 -8.65 -7.98 15.17
N PRO A 385 -7.56 -7.35 14.67
CA PRO A 385 -7.49 -7.05 13.26
C PRO A 385 -7.40 -8.38 12.49
N SER A 386 -8.01 -8.41 11.31
CA SER A 386 -7.77 -9.53 10.40
C SER A 386 -6.39 -9.35 9.78
N PRO A 387 -5.50 -10.36 9.81
CA PRO A 387 -4.20 -10.25 9.18
C PRO A 387 -4.36 -10.17 7.65
N LEU A 388 -3.73 -9.17 7.05
CA LEU A 388 -3.60 -9.04 5.60
C LEU A 388 -2.11 -9.07 5.26
N CYS A 389 -1.67 -10.07 4.50
CA CYS A 389 -0.34 -10.00 3.89
C CYS A 389 -0.50 -9.17 2.61
N LEU A 390 0.24 -8.07 2.50
CA LEU A 390 0.32 -7.32 1.25
C LEU A 390 1.50 -7.90 0.46
N TYR A 391 1.24 -8.18 -0.82
CA TYR A 391 2.22 -8.77 -1.74
C TYR A 391 3.27 -7.75 -2.17
#